data_AF-A0A928D4P5-F1
#
_entry.id   AF-A0A928D4P5-F1
#
_cell.length_a   1.000
_cell.length_b   1.000
_cell.length_c   1.000
_cell.angle_alpha   90.00
_cell.angle_beta   90.00
_cell.angle_gamma   90.00
#
_symmetry.space_group_name_H-M   'P 1'
#
loop_
_entity.id
_entity.type
_entity.pdbx_description
1 polymer ?
#
loop_
_entity_poly.entity_id
_entity_poly.type
_entity_poly.pdbx_seq_one_letter_code
_entity_poly.pdbx_strand_id
1 'polypeptide(L)'
;MNKIFEFWKNYRLRRGVKKRISALKTFRHSDEDILSDSALEEIDALIADGEALVKTPDNEPCKEYGDSCSAVLAKYNQYGFMREILDVLAVALMVAFGIRALFFQPFKIPTSSMQPTLCGIHYIDIEKARAVNGVSPLLGKAGTIGDYLLFSARRAELNVDPKAKIGDNFFYQKKYLFFDNTIIPAADGRQFVLPGTPDKVEEYSQIVPAQRVSGKIVDGFLSDGDHLFVNRLSLHITGPRRGDVMVFETAGLCGPRGEKPSDSGAYYIKRIAGMPGDTLKIQNDVLLVKEKGSDVFVPVYELAPNMKKLYSGKGGYQGHCNELPGGGSNFLRRENDEFKVPEDHYFMLGDNTRFSADSRVWGAVPRRNLIGRPAIVFWPFSRRWGTVDRLDPIDAPTGEAGRRTFKSMYLQ
;
A
#
# COMPACT_ATOMS: atom_id res chain seq x y z
N MET A 1 58.36 -20.56 34.27
CA MET A 1 57.69 -19.55 33.42
C MET A 1 57.85 -19.81 31.92
N ASN A 2 59.05 -20.03 31.39
CA ASN A 2 59.27 -20.25 29.94
C ASN A 2 58.49 -21.42 29.31
N LYS A 3 58.40 -22.59 29.96
CA LYS A 3 57.69 -23.77 29.40
C LYS A 3 56.17 -23.55 29.23
N ILE A 4 55.55 -22.78 30.14
CA ILE A 4 54.11 -22.46 30.05
C ILE A 4 53.86 -21.49 28.90
N PHE A 5 54.75 -20.51 28.73
CA PHE A 5 54.64 -19.52 27.65
C PHE A 5 54.81 -20.16 26.27
N GLU A 6 55.78 -21.08 26.12
CA GLU A 6 55.95 -21.88 24.90
C GLU A 6 54.74 -22.77 24.60
N PHE A 7 54.20 -23.44 25.63
CA PHE A 7 53.00 -24.25 25.46
C PHE A 7 51.82 -23.46 24.89
N TRP A 8 51.54 -22.26 25.44
CA TRP A 8 50.45 -21.41 24.96
C TRP A 8 50.72 -20.83 23.57
N LYS A 9 51.98 -20.52 23.24
CA LYS A 9 52.40 -20.09 21.90
C LYS A 9 52.14 -21.20 20.87
N ASN A 10 52.55 -22.42 21.17
CA ASN A 10 52.38 -23.59 20.29
C ASN A 10 50.90 -23.97 20.13
N TYR A 11 50.13 -23.89 21.22
CA TYR A 11 48.68 -24.10 21.19
C TYR A 11 47.98 -23.09 20.28
N ARG A 12 48.34 -21.80 20.36
CA ARG A 12 47.77 -20.76 19.49
C ARG A 12 48.12 -20.99 18.01
N LEU A 13 49.37 -21.36 17.70
CA LEU A 13 49.81 -21.63 16.33
C LEU A 13 49.03 -22.79 15.71
N ARG A 14 48.94 -23.92 16.43
CA ARG A 14 48.18 -25.10 15.96
C ARG A 14 46.68 -24.83 15.84
N ARG A 15 46.11 -24.03 16.75
CA ARG A 15 44.72 -23.58 16.65
C ARG A 15 44.52 -22.69 15.41
N GLY A 16 45.52 -21.86 15.06
CA GLY A 16 45.53 -21.05 13.84
C GLY A 16 45.54 -21.91 12.57
N VAL A 17 46.41 -22.93 12.51
CA VAL A 17 46.48 -23.89 11.39
C VAL A 17 45.14 -24.62 11.22
N LYS A 18 44.57 -25.15 12.31
CA LYS A 18 43.23 -25.81 12.27
C LYS A 18 42.12 -24.88 11.74
N LYS A 19 42.13 -23.60 12.11
CA LYS A 19 41.18 -22.62 11.58
C LYS A 19 41.35 -22.41 10.08
N ARG A 20 42.59 -22.34 9.59
CA ARG A 20 42.89 -22.17 8.16
C ARG A 20 42.50 -23.40 7.34
N ILE A 21 42.76 -24.60 7.84
CA ILE A 21 42.27 -25.85 7.23
C ILE A 21 40.75 -25.81 7.12
N SER A 22 40.04 -25.43 8.20
CA SER A 22 38.58 -25.31 8.17
C SER A 22 38.11 -24.31 7.11
N ALA A 23 38.78 -23.16 6.99
CA ALA A 23 38.43 -22.15 6.00
C ALA A 23 38.68 -22.64 4.56
N LEU A 24 39.80 -23.32 4.30
CA LEU A 24 40.11 -23.92 3.00
C LEU A 24 39.11 -25.01 2.63
N LYS A 25 38.71 -25.87 3.57
CA LYS A 25 37.67 -26.89 3.34
C LYS A 25 36.32 -26.26 2.99
N THR A 26 35.92 -25.20 3.71
CA THR A 26 34.69 -24.46 3.38
C THR A 26 34.78 -23.84 1.98
N PHE A 27 35.88 -23.16 1.66
CA PHE A 27 36.09 -22.52 0.36
C PHE A 27 36.10 -23.54 -0.80
N ARG A 28 36.84 -24.64 -0.63
CA ARG A 28 36.88 -25.74 -1.60
C ARG A 28 35.49 -26.29 -1.89
N HIS A 29 34.66 -26.47 -0.86
CA HIS A 29 33.32 -27.03 -1.02
C HIS A 29 32.31 -26.02 -1.55
N SER A 30 32.40 -24.75 -1.17
CA SER A 30 31.45 -23.71 -1.62
C SER A 30 31.64 -23.34 -3.09
N ASP A 31 32.86 -23.44 -3.59
CA ASP A 31 33.24 -23.01 -4.95
C ASP A 31 33.70 -24.19 -5.82
N GLU A 32 33.37 -25.43 -5.45
CA GLU A 32 33.72 -26.64 -6.18
C GLU A 32 33.21 -26.65 -7.64
N ASP A 33 32.06 -26.00 -7.87
CA ASP A 33 31.42 -25.84 -9.18
C ASP A 33 32.03 -24.74 -10.05
N ILE A 34 32.92 -23.91 -9.49
CA ILE A 34 33.46 -22.70 -10.13
C ILE A 34 34.98 -22.77 -10.30
N LEU A 35 35.67 -23.38 -9.34
CA LEU A 35 37.11 -23.55 -9.38
C LEU A 35 37.50 -24.55 -10.47
N SER A 36 38.63 -24.31 -11.13
CA SER A 36 39.21 -25.29 -12.05
C SER A 36 39.79 -26.49 -11.28
N ASP A 37 39.89 -27.64 -11.94
CA ASP A 37 40.49 -28.86 -11.35
C ASP A 37 41.88 -28.58 -10.75
N SER A 38 42.71 -27.79 -11.43
CA SER A 38 44.04 -27.40 -10.94
C SER A 38 43.98 -26.53 -9.67
N ALA A 39 42.96 -25.68 -9.51
CA ALA A 39 42.79 -24.88 -8.30
C ALA A 39 42.31 -25.75 -7.13
N LEU A 40 41.43 -26.72 -7.39
CA LEU A 40 40.97 -27.70 -6.40
C LEU A 40 42.14 -28.56 -5.90
N GLU A 41 42.98 -29.06 -6.80
CA GLU A 41 44.20 -29.79 -6.45
C GLU A 41 45.17 -28.97 -5.59
N GLU A 42 45.38 -27.68 -5.92
CA GLU A 42 46.24 -26.77 -5.16
C GLU A 42 45.70 -26.53 -3.73
N ILE A 43 44.37 -26.42 -3.58
CA ILE A 43 43.71 -26.28 -2.28
C ILE A 43 43.74 -27.59 -1.48
N ASP A 44 43.53 -28.73 -2.12
CA ASP A 44 43.59 -30.06 -1.49
C ASP A 44 45.00 -30.38 -0.99
N ALA A 45 46.03 -30.04 -1.75
CA ALA A 45 47.42 -30.14 -1.31
C ALA A 45 47.66 -29.30 -0.04
N LEU A 46 47.19 -28.05 0.00
CA LEU A 46 47.30 -27.19 1.18
C LEU A 46 46.52 -27.73 2.40
N ILE A 47 45.37 -28.35 2.19
CA ILE A 47 44.61 -29.01 3.27
C ILE A 47 45.43 -30.18 3.84
N ALA A 48 45.98 -31.03 2.98
CA ALA A 48 46.81 -32.17 3.37
C ALA A 48 48.08 -31.73 4.13
N ASP A 49 48.77 -30.70 3.66
CA ASP A 49 49.94 -30.12 4.31
C ASP A 49 49.60 -29.59 5.71
N GLY A 50 48.47 -28.89 5.85
CA GLY A 50 48.00 -28.40 7.14
C GLY A 50 47.68 -29.53 8.12
N GLU A 51 47.03 -30.60 7.64
CA GLU A 51 46.71 -31.77 8.48
C GLU A 51 47.97 -32.52 8.94
N ALA A 52 49.01 -32.57 8.10
CA ALA A 52 50.32 -33.09 8.48
C ALA A 52 51.02 -32.20 9.53
N LEU A 53 50.96 -30.87 9.35
CA LEU A 53 51.52 -29.86 10.26
C LEU A 53 50.91 -29.88 11.66
N VAL A 54 49.63 -30.23 11.79
CA VAL A 54 48.98 -30.38 13.11
C VAL A 54 49.57 -31.55 13.92
N LYS A 55 50.16 -32.54 13.24
CA LYS A 55 50.72 -33.77 13.84
C LYS A 55 52.22 -33.66 14.16
N THR A 56 52.94 -32.69 13.59
CA THR A 56 54.39 -32.53 13.82
C THR A 56 54.70 -31.83 15.16
N PRO A 57 55.86 -32.11 15.79
CA PRO A 57 56.29 -31.43 17.01
C PRO A 57 56.73 -29.97 16.79
N ASP A 58 57.21 -29.66 15.59
CA ASP A 58 57.81 -28.37 15.22
C ASP A 58 56.77 -27.30 14.86
N ASN A 59 57.02 -26.05 15.26
CA ASN A 59 56.08 -24.93 15.13
C ASN A 59 56.58 -23.83 14.19
N GLU A 60 57.82 -23.90 13.70
CA GLU A 60 58.37 -22.96 12.71
C GLU A 60 57.59 -22.94 11.38
N PRO A 61 57.20 -24.09 10.79
CA PRO A 61 56.49 -24.11 9.51
C PRO A 61 54.99 -23.72 9.61
N CYS A 62 54.45 -23.54 10.82
CA CYS A 62 53.05 -23.11 11.01
C CYS A 62 52.79 -21.67 10.55
N LYS A 63 53.84 -20.81 10.53
CA LYS A 63 53.70 -19.42 10.08
C LYS A 63 53.70 -19.34 8.55
N GLU A 64 54.65 -20.00 7.91
CA GLU A 64 54.76 -20.09 6.44
C GLU A 64 53.50 -20.70 5.82
N TYR A 65 52.94 -21.75 6.45
CA TYR A 65 51.65 -22.31 6.05
C TYR A 65 50.52 -21.28 6.03
N GLY A 66 50.53 -20.34 6.99
CA GLY A 66 49.56 -19.27 7.04
C GLY A 66 49.67 -18.31 5.84
N ASP A 67 50.90 -18.00 5.43
CA ASP A 67 51.15 -17.10 4.31
C ASP A 67 50.76 -17.78 2.99
N SER A 68 51.10 -19.06 2.80
CA SER A 68 50.67 -19.86 1.64
C SER A 68 49.15 -19.99 1.54
N CYS A 69 48.44 -20.25 2.65
CA CYS A 69 46.98 -20.25 2.67
C CYS A 69 46.39 -18.90 2.22
N SER A 70 47.00 -17.81 2.68
CA SER A 70 46.50 -16.46 2.40
C SER A 70 46.75 -16.08 0.93
N ALA A 71 47.87 -16.51 0.36
CA ALA A 71 48.19 -16.31 -1.05
C ALA A 71 47.23 -17.07 -1.98
N VAL A 72 46.95 -18.35 -1.70
CA VAL A 72 46.01 -19.15 -2.50
C VAL A 72 44.58 -18.64 -2.39
N LEU A 73 44.13 -18.28 -1.18
CA LEU A 73 42.82 -17.65 -1.00
C LEU A 73 42.74 -16.29 -1.71
N ALA A 74 43.79 -15.46 -1.67
CA ALA A 74 43.78 -14.18 -2.39
C ALA A 74 43.77 -14.35 -3.92
N LYS A 75 44.40 -15.41 -4.42
CA LYS A 75 44.46 -15.76 -5.85
C LYS A 75 43.10 -16.20 -6.40
N TYR A 76 42.38 -17.04 -5.66
CA TYR A 76 41.12 -17.64 -6.15
C TYR A 76 39.86 -16.98 -5.59
N ASN A 77 39.94 -16.29 -4.45
CA ASN A 77 38.80 -15.64 -3.79
C ASN A 77 38.89 -14.11 -3.85
N GLN A 78 39.44 -13.56 -4.92
CA GLN A 78 39.70 -12.11 -5.06
C GLN A 78 38.42 -11.25 -4.94
N TYR A 79 37.26 -11.83 -5.26
CA TYR A 79 35.95 -11.15 -5.21
C TYR A 79 34.93 -11.84 -4.29
N GLY A 80 35.34 -12.76 -3.41
CA GLY A 80 34.43 -13.57 -2.57
C GLY A 80 33.39 -12.76 -1.84
N PHE A 81 33.83 -11.70 -1.16
CA PHE A 81 32.92 -10.82 -0.43
C PHE A 81 31.84 -10.17 -1.31
N MET A 82 32.23 -9.67 -2.50
CA MET A 82 31.27 -9.05 -3.42
C MET A 82 30.32 -10.07 -4.02
N ARG A 83 30.82 -11.28 -4.32
CA ARG A 83 29.99 -12.38 -4.83
C ARG A 83 28.97 -12.83 -3.79
N GLU A 84 29.38 -13.05 -2.53
CA GLU A 84 28.46 -13.42 -1.45
C GLU A 84 27.34 -12.37 -1.27
N ILE A 85 27.69 -11.08 -1.31
CA ILE A 85 26.69 -10.00 -1.28
C ILE A 85 25.74 -10.10 -2.47
N LEU A 86 26.26 -10.30 -3.68
CA LEU A 86 25.44 -10.40 -4.89
C LEU A 86 24.53 -11.64 -4.88
N ASP A 87 25.02 -12.78 -4.39
CA ASP A 87 24.23 -14.01 -4.28
C ASP A 87 23.10 -13.84 -3.26
N VAL A 88 23.40 -13.28 -2.08
CA VAL A 88 22.37 -12.97 -1.07
C VAL A 88 21.36 -11.97 -1.61
N LEU A 89 21.82 -10.91 -2.30
CA LEU A 89 20.93 -9.94 -2.94
C LEU A 89 20.08 -10.59 -4.04
N ALA A 90 20.65 -11.47 -4.87
CA ALA A 90 19.95 -12.16 -5.94
C ALA A 90 18.86 -13.09 -5.37
N VAL A 91 19.18 -13.86 -4.34
CA VAL A 91 18.20 -14.70 -3.64
C VAL A 91 17.12 -13.84 -2.98
N ALA A 92 17.50 -12.78 -2.27
CA ALA A 92 16.54 -11.86 -1.64
C ALA A 92 15.63 -11.20 -2.67
N LEU A 93 16.16 -10.75 -3.81
CA LEU A 93 15.40 -10.19 -4.91
C LEU A 93 14.50 -11.25 -5.55
N MET A 94 14.98 -12.46 -5.80
CA MET A 94 14.17 -13.55 -6.37
C MET A 94 13.00 -13.90 -5.46
N VAL A 95 13.24 -14.01 -4.15
CA VAL A 95 12.18 -14.22 -3.15
C VAL A 95 11.22 -13.04 -3.12
N ALA A 96 11.73 -11.80 -3.09
CA ALA A 96 10.90 -10.59 -3.07
C ALA A 96 10.04 -10.47 -4.34
N PHE A 97 10.60 -10.71 -5.53
CA PHE A 97 9.88 -10.70 -6.80
C PHE A 97 8.92 -11.88 -6.92
N GLY A 98 9.29 -13.07 -6.43
CA GLY A 98 8.40 -14.22 -6.34
C GLY A 98 7.19 -13.95 -5.45
N ILE A 99 7.41 -13.37 -4.27
CA ILE A 99 6.32 -12.95 -3.35
C ILE A 99 5.45 -11.87 -4.01
N ARG A 100 6.07 -10.88 -4.64
CA ARG A 100 5.38 -9.79 -5.35
C ARG A 100 4.55 -10.30 -6.52
N ALA A 101 5.06 -11.28 -7.27
CA ALA A 101 4.39 -11.85 -8.43
C ALA A 101 3.20 -12.72 -8.03
N LEU A 102 3.34 -13.50 -6.94
CA LEU A 102 2.39 -14.55 -6.59
C LEU A 102 1.37 -14.15 -5.52
N PHE A 103 1.72 -13.28 -4.57
CA PHE A 103 0.92 -13.14 -3.34
C PHE A 103 0.41 -11.73 -3.09
N PHE A 104 1.29 -10.72 -3.10
CA PHE A 104 0.91 -9.40 -2.58
C PHE A 104 1.47 -8.26 -3.41
N GLN A 105 0.58 -7.60 -4.14
CA GLN A 105 0.88 -6.31 -4.77
C GLN A 105 0.51 -5.18 -3.80
N PRO A 106 1.44 -4.25 -3.49
CA PRO A 106 1.11 -3.07 -2.72
C PRO A 106 0.29 -2.08 -3.57
N PHE A 107 -0.77 -1.55 -3.00
CA PHE A 107 -1.61 -0.51 -3.59
C PHE A 107 -1.80 0.64 -2.60
N LYS A 108 -1.79 1.87 -3.12
CA LYS A 108 -2.23 3.07 -2.40
C LYS A 108 -3.61 3.45 -2.93
N ILE A 109 -4.56 3.75 -2.06
CA ILE A 109 -5.91 4.17 -2.49
C ILE A 109 -5.90 5.69 -2.73
N PRO A 110 -6.11 6.17 -3.97
CA PRO A 110 -6.08 7.61 -4.24
C PRO A 110 -7.41 8.30 -3.90
N THR A 111 -8.55 7.59 -3.95
CA THR A 111 -9.89 8.18 -3.88
C THR A 111 -10.67 7.82 -2.61
N SER A 112 -11.59 8.71 -2.21
CA SER A 112 -12.46 8.56 -1.04
C SER A 112 -13.65 7.60 -1.24
N SER A 113 -13.68 6.88 -2.36
CA SER A 113 -14.89 6.16 -2.80
C SER A 113 -15.24 4.91 -1.98
N MET A 114 -14.28 4.36 -1.25
CA MET A 114 -14.48 3.24 -0.31
C MET A 114 -14.59 3.69 1.15
N GLN A 115 -14.60 5.00 1.42
CA GLN A 115 -14.78 5.50 2.78
C GLN A 115 -16.19 5.17 3.28
N PRO A 116 -16.38 4.84 4.56
CA PRO A 116 -15.37 4.79 5.63
C PRO A 116 -14.67 3.43 5.77
N THR A 117 -15.00 2.41 4.97
CA THR A 117 -14.37 1.07 5.04
C THR A 117 -12.87 1.13 4.77
N LEU A 118 -12.49 1.88 3.73
CA LEU A 118 -11.10 2.15 3.36
C LEU A 118 -10.96 3.62 2.99
N CYS A 119 -9.92 4.26 3.49
CA CYS A 119 -9.69 5.68 3.26
C CYS A 119 -8.70 5.88 2.12
N GLY A 120 -9.10 6.64 1.10
CA GLY A 120 -8.13 7.23 0.17
C GLY A 120 -7.50 8.51 0.74
N ILE A 121 -6.92 9.32 -0.15
CA ILE A 121 -6.34 10.61 0.23
C ILE A 121 -7.43 11.54 0.78
N HIS A 122 -7.28 11.98 2.03
CA HIS A 122 -8.26 12.80 2.73
C HIS A 122 -7.62 13.76 3.73
N TYR A 123 -8.31 14.86 4.00
CA TYR A 123 -7.86 15.87 4.94
C TYR A 123 -8.40 15.59 6.35
N ILE A 124 -7.54 15.74 7.34
CA ILE A 124 -7.83 15.60 8.77
C ILE A 124 -7.74 17.00 9.38
N ASP A 125 -8.91 17.55 9.71
CA ASP A 125 -9.04 18.83 10.41
C ASP A 125 -8.72 18.64 11.90
N ILE A 126 -7.74 19.38 12.43
CA ILE A 126 -7.29 19.19 13.82
C ILE A 126 -8.37 19.53 14.83
N GLU A 127 -9.09 20.62 14.63
CA GLU A 127 -10.09 21.08 15.59
C GLU A 127 -11.25 20.09 15.64
N LYS A 128 -11.71 19.63 14.47
CA LYS A 128 -12.76 18.60 14.39
C LYS A 128 -12.31 17.25 14.94
N ALA A 129 -11.07 16.83 14.63
CA ALA A 129 -10.56 15.55 15.11
C ALA A 129 -10.39 15.55 16.64
N ARG A 130 -9.97 16.68 17.24
CA ARG A 130 -9.93 16.86 18.70
C ARG A 130 -11.32 16.79 19.34
N ALA A 131 -12.35 17.28 18.66
CA ALA A 131 -13.70 17.39 19.22
C ALA A 131 -14.46 16.06 19.35
N VAL A 132 -14.00 14.97 18.71
CA VAL A 132 -14.80 13.73 18.64
C VAL A 132 -14.14 12.53 19.30
N ASN A 133 -13.04 12.01 18.75
CA ASN A 133 -12.32 10.85 19.33
C ASN A 133 -10.92 11.23 19.84
N GLY A 134 -10.56 12.51 19.76
CA GLY A 134 -9.19 12.97 19.89
C GLY A 134 -8.36 12.62 18.65
N VAL A 135 -7.34 13.42 18.40
CA VAL A 135 -6.26 13.06 17.47
C VAL A 135 -5.32 12.11 18.22
N SER A 136 -4.70 11.15 17.52
CA SER A 136 -3.60 10.35 18.10
C SER A 136 -2.65 11.27 18.89
N PRO A 137 -2.36 10.99 20.17
CA PRO A 137 -1.50 11.85 20.99
C PRO A 137 -0.09 12.07 20.43
N LEU A 138 0.33 11.22 19.48
CA LEU A 138 1.62 11.26 18.80
C LEU A 138 1.62 12.11 17.52
N LEU A 139 0.45 12.36 16.90
CA LEU A 139 0.37 13.15 15.66
C LEU A 139 0.71 14.61 15.96
N GLY A 140 1.69 15.15 15.22
CA GLY A 140 2.26 16.47 15.43
C GLY A 140 3.40 16.50 16.46
N LYS A 141 3.58 15.44 17.26
CA LYS A 141 4.71 15.32 18.20
C LYS A 141 5.91 14.59 17.60
N ALA A 142 5.68 13.70 16.64
CA ALA A 142 6.74 12.93 15.99
C ALA A 142 7.54 13.77 14.97
N GLY A 143 7.10 15.01 14.69
CA GLY A 143 7.67 15.89 13.67
C GLY A 143 7.30 15.44 12.26
N THR A 144 7.60 16.28 11.25
CA THR A 144 7.10 16.10 9.87
C THR A 144 7.35 14.70 9.28
N ILE A 145 8.55 14.15 9.45
CA ILE A 145 8.88 12.81 8.92
C ILE A 145 8.23 11.71 9.75
N GLY A 146 8.21 11.84 11.07
CA GLY A 146 7.60 10.85 11.96
C GLY A 146 6.09 10.79 11.80
N ASP A 147 5.42 11.93 11.67
CA ASP A 147 3.99 12.03 11.41
C ASP A 147 3.62 11.37 10.08
N TYR A 148 4.45 11.58 9.05
CA TYR A 148 4.30 10.86 7.80
C TYR A 148 4.47 9.36 8.01
N LEU A 149 5.58 8.89 8.58
CA LEU A 149 5.87 7.46 8.75
C LEU A 149 4.84 6.71 9.61
N LEU A 150 4.24 7.35 10.61
CA LEU A 150 3.27 6.69 11.49
C LEU A 150 1.83 6.79 10.97
N PHE A 151 1.45 7.96 10.46
CA PHE A 151 0.05 8.30 10.16
C PHE A 151 -0.21 8.52 8.68
N SER A 152 0.80 8.37 7.82
CA SER A 152 0.71 8.68 6.40
C SER A 152 0.22 10.11 6.17
N ALA A 153 0.57 11.03 7.08
CA ALA A 153 -0.04 12.35 7.17
C ALA A 153 1.00 13.47 7.03
N ARG A 154 0.66 14.52 6.28
CA ARG A 154 1.51 15.70 6.07
C ARG A 154 0.80 16.95 6.56
N ARG A 155 1.51 17.81 7.29
CA ARG A 155 0.96 19.07 7.82
C ARG A 155 0.42 19.92 6.67
N ALA A 156 -0.83 20.36 6.80
CA ALA A 156 -1.48 21.30 5.89
C ALA A 156 -1.94 22.50 6.72
N GLU A 157 -1.31 23.65 6.49
CA GLU A 157 -1.59 24.87 7.23
C GLU A 157 -1.55 26.06 6.28
N LEU A 158 -2.60 26.88 6.32
CA LEU A 158 -2.72 28.08 5.52
C LEU A 158 -3.41 29.17 6.33
N ASN A 159 -2.64 30.21 6.64
CA ASN A 159 -3.13 31.44 7.26
C ASN A 159 -2.91 32.59 6.28
N VAL A 160 -3.99 33.27 5.90
CA VAL A 160 -3.99 34.33 4.90
C VAL A 160 -4.26 35.66 5.60
N ASP A 161 -3.39 36.64 5.38
CA ASP A 161 -3.58 38.00 5.89
C ASP A 161 -4.94 38.56 5.43
N PRO A 162 -5.74 39.22 6.29
CA PRO A 162 -7.01 39.85 5.92
C PRO A 162 -6.99 40.73 4.68
N LYS A 163 -5.84 41.30 4.31
CA LYS A 163 -5.69 42.16 3.14
C LYS A 163 -5.24 41.42 1.86
N ALA A 164 -4.90 40.14 1.97
CA ALA A 164 -4.43 39.36 0.83
C ALA A 164 -5.61 38.82 -0.01
N LYS A 165 -5.50 38.94 -1.34
CA LYS A 165 -6.38 38.30 -2.30
C LYS A 165 -5.66 37.06 -2.83
N ILE A 166 -6.33 35.93 -3.01
CA ILE A 166 -5.74 34.81 -3.78
C ILE A 166 -5.60 35.29 -5.22
N GLY A 167 -4.44 35.03 -5.83
CA GLY A 167 -4.15 35.47 -7.18
C GLY A 167 -5.20 34.95 -8.18
N ASP A 168 -5.35 35.67 -9.28
CA ASP A 168 -6.23 35.27 -10.40
C ASP A 168 -5.61 34.09 -11.20
N ASN A 169 -4.41 33.65 -10.83
CA ASN A 169 -3.69 32.54 -11.43
C ASN A 169 -4.20 31.19 -10.90
N PHE A 170 -4.26 30.20 -11.79
CA PHE A 170 -4.62 28.83 -11.46
C PHE A 170 -3.64 28.20 -10.45
N PHE A 171 -4.18 27.32 -9.61
CA PHE A 171 -3.37 26.43 -8.77
C PHE A 171 -2.51 25.54 -9.68
N TYR A 172 -1.22 25.41 -9.39
CA TYR A 172 -0.36 24.53 -10.15
C TYR A 172 0.33 23.50 -9.26
N GLN A 173 0.31 22.27 -9.73
CA GLN A 173 0.91 21.13 -9.04
C GLN A 173 2.43 21.21 -9.15
N LYS A 174 3.10 21.02 -8.02
CA LYS A 174 4.55 20.85 -7.94
C LYS A 174 4.87 19.58 -7.17
N LYS A 175 5.58 18.68 -7.83
CA LYS A 175 6.04 17.43 -7.23
C LYS A 175 7.40 17.65 -6.59
N TYR A 176 7.50 17.41 -5.27
CA TYR A 176 8.76 17.43 -4.54
C TYR A 176 9.09 15.99 -4.12
N LEU A 177 10.17 15.41 -4.66
CA LEU A 177 10.51 13.99 -4.50
C LEU A 177 9.30 13.08 -4.81
N PHE A 178 8.67 12.51 -3.78
CA PHE A 178 7.59 11.53 -3.82
C PHE A 178 6.22 12.15 -3.54
N PHE A 179 6.16 13.46 -3.28
CA PHE A 179 4.99 14.13 -2.76
C PHE A 179 4.41 15.16 -3.71
N ASP A 180 3.10 15.07 -3.92
CA ASP A 180 2.33 16.12 -4.58
C ASP A 180 2.09 17.28 -3.61
N ASN A 181 2.32 18.48 -4.12
CA ASN A 181 2.03 19.74 -3.45
C ASN A 181 1.41 20.69 -4.48
N THR A 182 0.60 21.61 -4.00
CA THR A 182 -0.05 22.63 -4.81
C THR A 182 0.45 23.98 -4.35
N ILE A 183 0.86 24.79 -5.32
CA ILE A 183 1.21 26.18 -5.08
C ILE A 183 -0.04 27.04 -5.32
N ILE A 184 -0.40 27.81 -4.30
CA ILE A 184 -1.47 28.80 -4.34
C ILE A 184 -0.81 30.18 -4.43
N PRO A 185 -0.86 30.84 -5.59
CA PRO A 185 -0.34 32.21 -5.73
C PRO A 185 -1.27 33.19 -5.01
N ALA A 186 -0.69 34.14 -4.29
CA ALA A 186 -1.38 35.31 -3.75
C ALA A 186 -1.23 36.50 -4.70
N ALA A 187 -2.19 37.43 -4.66
CA ALA A 187 -2.19 38.64 -5.48
C ALA A 187 -1.06 39.62 -5.13
N ASP A 188 -0.48 39.50 -3.94
CA ASP A 188 0.67 40.29 -3.49
C ASP A 188 2.03 39.67 -3.86
N GLY A 189 2.03 38.61 -4.69
CA GLY A 189 3.23 37.92 -5.14
C GLY A 189 3.74 36.82 -4.19
N ARG A 190 3.14 36.65 -3.00
CA ARG A 190 3.44 35.50 -2.13
C ARG A 190 2.95 34.20 -2.75
N GLN A 191 3.55 33.09 -2.33
CA GLN A 191 3.13 31.75 -2.71
C GLN A 191 2.91 30.93 -1.44
N PHE A 192 1.73 30.34 -1.34
CA PHE A 192 1.44 29.35 -0.31
C PHE A 192 1.61 27.95 -0.89
N VAL A 193 2.06 27.01 -0.06
CA VAL A 193 2.24 25.62 -0.46
C VAL A 193 1.39 24.75 0.43
N LEU A 194 0.50 23.98 -0.19
CA LEU A 194 -0.37 23.04 0.49
C LEU A 194 -0.11 21.62 -0.05
N PRO A 195 -0.07 20.59 0.79
CA PRO A 195 0.14 19.22 0.32
C PRO A 195 -1.06 18.74 -0.51
N GLY A 196 -0.81 17.92 -1.53
CA GLY A 196 -1.82 17.32 -2.39
C GLY A 196 -1.85 17.91 -3.81
N THR A 197 -2.63 17.27 -4.67
CA THR A 197 -2.94 17.77 -6.02
C THR A 197 -3.89 18.98 -5.96
N PRO A 198 -3.98 19.81 -7.01
CA PRO A 198 -4.86 20.98 -7.03
C PRO A 198 -6.31 20.65 -6.65
N ASP A 199 -6.86 19.58 -7.22
CA ASP A 199 -8.22 19.11 -6.90
C ASP A 199 -8.41 18.77 -5.42
N LYS A 200 -7.40 18.15 -4.80
CA LYS A 200 -7.45 17.82 -3.37
C LYS A 200 -7.30 19.06 -2.51
N VAL A 201 -6.43 19.99 -2.89
CA VAL A 201 -6.28 21.27 -2.18
C VAL A 201 -7.56 22.10 -2.25
N GLU A 202 -8.20 22.18 -3.41
CA GLU A 202 -9.52 22.81 -3.55
C GLU A 202 -10.57 22.12 -2.68
N GLU A 203 -10.60 20.77 -2.67
CA GLU A 203 -11.53 19.97 -1.87
C GLU A 203 -11.48 20.31 -0.37
N TYR A 204 -10.29 20.34 0.24
CA TYR A 204 -10.18 20.55 1.68
C TYR A 204 -10.02 22.00 2.11
N SER A 205 -9.43 22.87 1.29
CA SER A 205 -9.28 24.29 1.60
C SER A 205 -10.52 25.11 1.27
N GLN A 206 -11.35 24.60 0.34
CA GLN A 206 -12.49 25.32 -0.25
C GLN A 206 -12.11 26.64 -0.95
N ILE A 207 -10.83 26.83 -1.24
CA ILE A 207 -10.33 27.99 -1.98
C ILE A 207 -10.46 27.72 -3.47
N VAL A 208 -11.04 28.67 -4.20
CA VAL A 208 -11.05 28.70 -5.66
C VAL A 208 -10.23 29.90 -6.19
N PRO A 209 -9.75 29.86 -7.45
CA PRO A 209 -9.05 31.00 -8.04
C PRO A 209 -9.85 32.31 -7.95
N ALA A 210 -9.14 33.43 -7.79
CA ALA A 210 -9.71 34.78 -7.63
C ALA A 210 -10.58 35.02 -6.38
N GLN A 211 -10.70 34.05 -5.47
CA GLN A 211 -11.46 34.22 -4.21
C GLN A 211 -10.73 35.14 -3.22
N ARG A 212 -11.48 36.01 -2.53
CA ARG A 212 -11.00 36.70 -1.33
C ARG A 212 -11.21 35.81 -0.12
N VAL A 213 -10.12 35.45 0.56
CA VAL A 213 -10.15 34.67 1.80
C VAL A 213 -9.25 35.36 2.81
N SER A 214 -9.62 35.27 4.09
CA SER A 214 -8.86 35.88 5.19
C SER A 214 -8.90 34.99 6.42
N GLY A 215 -7.83 35.07 7.21
CA GLY A 215 -7.66 34.31 8.44
C GLY A 215 -7.14 32.89 8.19
N LYS A 216 -7.40 32.03 9.18
CA LYS A 216 -6.96 30.63 9.22
C LYS A 216 -7.88 29.80 8.31
N ILE A 217 -7.41 29.46 7.12
CA ILE A 217 -8.22 28.75 6.12
C ILE A 217 -8.09 27.24 6.27
N VAL A 218 -6.87 26.76 6.48
CA VAL A 218 -6.54 25.34 6.64
C VAL A 218 -5.71 25.16 7.89
N ASP A 219 -6.10 24.22 8.72
CA ASP A 219 -5.32 23.75 9.87
C ASP A 219 -5.57 22.27 10.14
N GLY A 220 -4.67 21.45 9.61
CA GLY A 220 -4.87 20.02 9.62
C GLY A 220 -3.69 19.24 9.07
N PHE A 221 -4.01 18.04 8.61
CA PHE A 221 -3.09 17.16 7.93
C PHE A 221 -3.75 16.57 6.68
N LEU A 222 -3.01 16.49 5.58
CA LEU A 222 -3.41 15.65 4.46
C LEU A 222 -2.90 14.23 4.70
N SER A 223 -3.81 13.28 4.87
CA SER A 223 -3.49 11.85 4.87
C SER A 223 -3.42 11.34 3.43
N ASP A 224 -2.36 10.60 3.14
CA ASP A 224 -2.14 9.90 1.87
C ASP A 224 -3.00 8.62 1.73
N GLY A 225 -3.81 8.29 2.75
CA GLY A 225 -4.76 7.17 2.72
C GLY A 225 -4.16 5.81 3.08
N ASP A 226 -5.01 4.79 3.00
CA ASP A 226 -4.68 3.41 3.33
C ASP A 226 -3.87 2.77 2.20
N HIS A 227 -2.87 1.99 2.62
CA HIS A 227 -2.01 1.20 1.78
C HIS A 227 -2.25 -0.28 2.03
N LEU A 228 -2.50 -1.00 0.95
CA LEU A 228 -3.07 -2.33 0.95
C LEU A 228 -2.11 -3.33 0.33
N PHE A 229 -2.11 -4.54 0.85
CA PHE A 229 -1.65 -5.71 0.11
C PHE A 229 -2.83 -6.45 -0.52
N VAL A 230 -2.75 -6.68 -1.82
CA VAL A 230 -3.80 -7.35 -2.60
C VAL A 230 -3.40 -8.78 -2.92
N ASN A 231 -4.24 -9.72 -2.52
CA ASN A 231 -4.12 -11.15 -2.79
C ASN A 231 -4.75 -11.52 -4.14
N ARG A 232 -3.90 -11.72 -5.15
CA ARG A 232 -4.28 -12.12 -6.51
C ARG A 232 -4.68 -13.60 -6.61
N LEU A 233 -4.04 -14.46 -5.82
CA LEU A 233 -4.31 -15.90 -5.81
C LEU A 233 -5.74 -16.22 -5.32
N SER A 234 -6.29 -15.34 -4.47
CA SER A 234 -7.64 -15.51 -3.94
C SER A 234 -8.69 -15.74 -5.03
N LEU A 235 -8.55 -15.14 -6.21
CA LEU A 235 -9.48 -15.27 -7.33
C LEU A 235 -9.49 -16.65 -8.01
N HIS A 236 -8.40 -17.40 -7.88
CA HIS A 236 -8.23 -18.74 -8.47
C HIS A 236 -8.62 -19.85 -7.49
N ILE A 237 -8.45 -19.60 -6.19
CA ILE A 237 -8.79 -20.57 -5.13
C ILE A 237 -10.25 -20.38 -4.68
N THR A 238 -10.64 -19.13 -4.45
CA THR A 238 -11.96 -18.76 -3.93
C THR A 238 -12.62 -17.78 -4.90
N GLY A 239 -13.60 -18.22 -5.69
CA GLY A 239 -14.29 -17.34 -6.64
C GLY A 239 -14.86 -16.08 -5.98
N PRO A 240 -15.02 -14.95 -6.70
CA PRO A 240 -15.60 -13.72 -6.16
C PRO A 240 -16.95 -13.97 -5.48
N ARG A 241 -17.22 -13.27 -4.37
CA ARG A 241 -18.49 -13.37 -3.65
C ARG A 241 -19.10 -11.99 -3.48
N ARG A 242 -20.43 -11.96 -3.35
CA ARG A 242 -21.16 -10.74 -3.02
C ARG A 242 -20.64 -10.19 -1.69
N GLY A 243 -20.45 -8.88 -1.62
CA GLY A 243 -19.87 -8.18 -0.48
C GLY A 243 -18.34 -8.21 -0.42
N ASP A 244 -17.61 -8.95 -1.27
CA ASP A 244 -16.14 -8.87 -1.27
C ASP A 244 -15.68 -7.47 -1.75
N VAL A 245 -14.66 -6.91 -1.09
CA VAL A 245 -13.91 -5.78 -1.64
C VAL A 245 -12.94 -6.33 -2.69
N MET A 246 -12.86 -5.67 -3.84
CA MET A 246 -12.14 -6.16 -5.01
C MET A 246 -11.40 -5.04 -5.72
N VAL A 247 -10.14 -5.31 -6.07
CA VAL A 247 -9.35 -4.48 -6.97
C VAL A 247 -9.55 -4.97 -8.40
N PHE A 248 -9.80 -4.06 -9.33
CA PHE A 248 -9.99 -4.34 -10.74
C PHE A 248 -9.39 -3.25 -11.63
N GLU A 249 -9.04 -3.61 -12.86
CA GLU A 249 -8.56 -2.67 -13.86
C GLU A 249 -9.73 -2.01 -14.61
N THR A 250 -9.64 -0.72 -14.87
CA THR A 250 -10.69 0.06 -15.57
C THR A 250 -10.56 0.01 -17.10
N ALA A 251 -9.55 -0.68 -17.63
CA ALA A 251 -9.31 -0.79 -19.07
C ALA A 251 -10.54 -1.39 -19.79
N GLY A 252 -10.97 -0.69 -20.84
CA GLY A 252 -12.10 -1.11 -21.65
C GLY A 252 -13.49 -0.88 -21.03
N LEU A 253 -13.58 -0.32 -19.82
CA LEU A 253 -14.87 0.09 -19.24
C LEU A 253 -15.38 1.36 -19.92
N CYS A 254 -16.63 1.33 -20.35
CA CYS A 254 -17.25 2.43 -21.07
C CYS A 254 -18.75 2.42 -20.80
N GLY A 255 -19.27 3.56 -20.35
CA GLY A 255 -20.70 3.80 -20.18
C GLY A 255 -21.44 3.91 -21.51
N PRO A 256 -22.78 3.90 -21.47
CA PRO A 256 -23.61 3.89 -22.68
C PRO A 256 -23.47 5.16 -23.54
N ARG A 257 -22.98 6.28 -22.99
CA ARG A 257 -22.73 7.52 -23.74
C ARG A 257 -21.24 7.76 -23.99
N GLY A 258 -20.41 6.71 -23.86
CA GLY A 258 -18.97 6.81 -24.07
C GLY A 258 -18.18 7.24 -22.84
N GLU A 259 -18.81 7.35 -21.66
CA GLU A 259 -18.15 7.79 -20.44
C GLU A 259 -17.16 6.73 -19.96
N LYS A 260 -15.89 7.10 -19.85
CA LYS A 260 -14.86 6.23 -19.29
C LYS A 260 -14.63 6.60 -17.83
N PRO A 261 -14.17 5.65 -17.00
CA PRO A 261 -13.59 6.00 -15.71
C PRO A 261 -12.52 7.08 -15.90
N SER A 262 -12.43 8.03 -14.98
CA SER A 262 -11.54 9.21 -15.09
C SER A 262 -10.10 8.84 -15.44
N ASP A 263 -9.64 7.71 -14.93
CA ASP A 263 -8.33 7.12 -15.23
C ASP A 263 -8.53 5.75 -15.91
N SER A 264 -8.98 5.74 -17.16
CA SER A 264 -9.11 4.50 -17.94
C SER A 264 -7.75 3.79 -18.05
N GLY A 265 -7.70 2.52 -17.63
CA GLY A 265 -6.46 1.73 -17.54
C GLY A 265 -5.78 1.76 -16.17
N ALA A 266 -6.36 2.46 -15.19
CA ALA A 266 -5.92 2.43 -13.80
C ALA A 266 -6.59 1.29 -13.00
N TYR A 267 -6.14 1.10 -11.76
CA TYR A 267 -6.72 0.14 -10.82
C TYR A 267 -7.68 0.82 -9.85
N TYR A 268 -8.92 0.33 -9.81
CA TYR A 268 -9.96 0.80 -8.90
C TYR A 268 -10.25 -0.26 -7.85
N ILE A 269 -10.72 0.18 -6.69
CA ILE A 269 -11.16 -0.68 -5.57
C ILE A 269 -12.62 -0.37 -5.27
N LYS A 270 -13.46 -1.40 -5.30
CA LYS A 270 -14.90 -1.32 -5.03
C LYS A 270 -15.38 -2.58 -4.34
N ARG A 271 -16.62 -2.57 -3.88
CA ARG A 271 -17.31 -3.75 -3.37
C ARG A 271 -18.13 -4.42 -4.46
N ILE A 272 -18.09 -5.75 -4.51
CA ILE A 272 -18.97 -6.55 -5.36
C ILE A 272 -20.38 -6.48 -4.79
N ALA A 273 -21.25 -5.73 -5.44
CA ALA A 273 -22.63 -5.55 -5.03
C ALA A 273 -23.59 -6.50 -5.76
N GLY A 274 -23.33 -6.77 -7.04
CA GLY A 274 -24.10 -7.71 -7.86
C GLY A 274 -23.23 -8.79 -8.49
N MET A 275 -23.74 -10.01 -8.47
CA MET A 275 -23.13 -11.22 -9.03
C MET A 275 -23.63 -11.48 -10.46
N PRO A 276 -22.93 -12.32 -11.26
CA PRO A 276 -23.40 -12.71 -12.59
C PRO A 276 -24.85 -13.22 -12.59
N GLY A 277 -25.70 -12.61 -13.43
CA GLY A 277 -27.12 -12.96 -13.56
C GLY A 277 -28.08 -12.33 -12.54
N ASP A 278 -27.57 -11.62 -11.53
CA ASP A 278 -28.41 -10.85 -10.60
C ASP A 278 -29.19 -9.75 -11.33
N THR A 279 -30.36 -9.40 -10.80
CA THR A 279 -31.03 -8.14 -11.11
C THR A 279 -30.98 -7.22 -9.90
N LEU A 280 -30.56 -5.99 -10.11
CA LEU A 280 -30.30 -5.00 -9.06
C LEU A 280 -31.29 -3.87 -9.14
N LYS A 281 -31.67 -3.34 -7.99
CA LYS A 281 -32.53 -2.18 -7.83
C LYS A 281 -32.09 -1.40 -6.60
N ILE A 282 -32.18 -0.07 -6.60
CA ILE A 282 -31.90 0.74 -5.41
C ILE A 282 -33.17 1.51 -5.05
N GLN A 283 -33.66 1.36 -3.82
CA GLN A 283 -34.85 2.05 -3.30
C GLN A 283 -34.62 2.47 -1.85
N ASN A 284 -35.02 3.69 -1.48
CA ASN A 284 -34.85 4.21 -0.12
C ASN A 284 -33.43 4.03 0.44
N ASP A 285 -32.43 4.33 -0.39
CA ASP A 285 -31.00 4.15 -0.10
C ASP A 285 -30.57 2.69 0.23
N VAL A 286 -31.38 1.69 -0.14
CA VAL A 286 -31.09 0.27 0.02
C VAL A 286 -30.89 -0.41 -1.34
N LEU A 287 -29.77 -1.12 -1.51
CA LEU A 287 -29.60 -2.01 -2.66
C LEU A 287 -30.41 -3.28 -2.43
N LEU A 288 -31.36 -3.52 -3.33
CA LEU A 288 -32.14 -4.73 -3.44
C LEU A 288 -31.54 -5.60 -4.55
N VAL A 289 -31.47 -6.90 -4.29
CA VAL A 289 -30.93 -7.90 -5.20
C VAL A 289 -31.96 -8.99 -5.41
N LYS A 290 -32.23 -9.30 -6.67
CA LYS A 290 -32.94 -10.50 -7.10
C LYS A 290 -31.91 -11.45 -7.70
N GLU A 291 -31.57 -12.51 -6.98
CA GLU A 291 -30.56 -13.49 -7.41
C GLU A 291 -31.00 -14.21 -8.69
N LYS A 292 -30.04 -14.71 -9.46
CA LYS A 292 -30.31 -15.53 -10.65
C LYS A 292 -31.23 -16.72 -10.30
N GLY A 293 -32.44 -16.72 -10.86
CA GLY A 293 -33.44 -17.77 -10.63
C GLY A 293 -34.42 -17.49 -9.47
N SER A 294 -34.28 -16.35 -8.78
CA SER A 294 -35.28 -15.84 -7.84
C SER A 294 -36.22 -14.86 -8.53
N ASP A 295 -37.48 -14.80 -8.07
CA ASP A 295 -38.47 -13.79 -8.48
C ASP A 295 -38.60 -12.64 -7.46
N VAL A 296 -37.92 -12.75 -6.32
CA VAL A 296 -38.05 -11.81 -5.19
C VAL A 296 -36.79 -10.98 -5.03
N PHE A 297 -36.99 -9.67 -4.85
CA PHE A 297 -35.95 -8.75 -4.42
C PHE A 297 -35.80 -8.80 -2.90
N VAL A 298 -34.57 -8.97 -2.43
CA VAL A 298 -34.22 -8.88 -1.01
C VAL A 298 -33.12 -7.84 -0.79
N PRO A 299 -33.07 -7.18 0.37
CA PRO A 299 -31.96 -6.31 0.70
C PRO A 299 -30.61 -7.04 0.64
N VAL A 300 -29.61 -6.41 0.02
CA VAL A 300 -28.31 -7.06 -0.21
C VAL A 300 -27.63 -7.54 1.07
N TYR A 301 -27.88 -6.87 2.20
CA TYR A 301 -27.29 -7.24 3.49
C TYR A 301 -27.89 -8.53 4.09
N GLU A 302 -29.00 -9.04 3.57
CA GLU A 302 -29.52 -10.37 3.92
C GLU A 302 -28.73 -11.47 3.19
N LEU A 303 -28.29 -11.19 1.96
CA LEU A 303 -27.47 -12.11 1.17
C LEU A 303 -25.98 -12.03 1.50
N ALA A 304 -25.51 -10.85 1.92
CA ALA A 304 -24.13 -10.57 2.28
C ALA A 304 -24.08 -9.81 3.62
N PRO A 305 -24.05 -10.51 4.77
CA PRO A 305 -24.12 -9.89 6.10
C PRO A 305 -23.02 -8.86 6.39
N ASN A 306 -21.84 -9.00 5.77
CA ASN A 306 -20.76 -8.02 5.90
C ASN A 306 -21.10 -6.64 5.31
N MET A 307 -22.13 -6.56 4.44
CA MET A 307 -22.65 -5.31 3.91
C MET A 307 -23.62 -4.61 4.86
N LYS A 308 -24.11 -5.27 5.93
CA LYS A 308 -25.08 -4.69 6.86
C LYS A 308 -24.63 -3.35 7.44
N LYS A 309 -23.34 -3.21 7.72
CA LYS A 309 -22.76 -1.98 8.26
C LYS A 309 -22.90 -0.77 7.33
N LEU A 310 -22.92 -0.98 6.01
CA LEU A 310 -23.09 0.08 5.02
C LEU A 310 -24.46 0.78 5.17
N TYR A 311 -25.46 0.10 5.74
CA TYR A 311 -26.82 0.60 5.93
C TYR A 311 -27.12 1.04 7.36
N SER A 312 -26.08 1.18 8.20
CA SER A 312 -26.25 1.50 9.62
C SER A 312 -26.63 2.95 9.89
N GLY A 313 -26.39 3.87 8.95
CA GLY A 313 -26.50 5.31 9.20
C GLY A 313 -25.46 5.86 10.19
N LYS A 314 -24.40 5.08 10.48
CA LYS A 314 -23.36 5.40 11.45
C LYS A 314 -21.97 5.49 10.82
N GLY A 315 -21.08 6.27 11.42
CA GLY A 315 -19.65 6.30 11.12
C GLY A 315 -19.31 6.70 9.68
N GLY A 316 -20.21 7.36 8.96
CA GLY A 316 -20.05 7.74 7.56
C GLY A 316 -20.81 6.85 6.57
N TYR A 317 -21.36 5.72 7.01
CA TYR A 317 -22.13 4.83 6.14
C TYR A 317 -23.56 5.34 5.93
N GLN A 318 -24.03 5.31 4.68
CA GLN A 318 -25.25 5.97 4.20
C GLN A 318 -26.13 5.08 3.30
N GLY A 319 -25.83 3.80 3.20
CA GLY A 319 -26.45 2.89 2.25
C GLY A 319 -26.03 3.18 0.81
N HIS A 320 -26.85 2.75 -0.14
CA HIS A 320 -26.63 3.00 -1.56
C HIS A 320 -27.72 3.88 -2.15
N CYS A 321 -27.39 5.07 -2.62
CA CYS A 321 -28.32 6.01 -3.23
C CYS A 321 -28.28 5.98 -4.78
N ASN A 322 -29.39 6.35 -5.41
CA ASN A 322 -29.50 6.46 -6.87
C ASN A 322 -28.80 7.71 -7.42
N GLU A 323 -28.89 8.83 -6.70
CA GLU A 323 -28.37 10.12 -7.15
C GLU A 323 -26.89 10.30 -6.82
N LEU A 324 -26.11 10.55 -7.87
CA LEU A 324 -24.71 10.96 -7.78
C LEU A 324 -24.60 12.48 -7.94
N PRO A 325 -23.77 13.17 -7.15
CA PRO A 325 -23.47 14.59 -7.33
C PRO A 325 -23.06 14.88 -8.78
N GLY A 326 -23.70 15.87 -9.40
CA GLY A 326 -23.47 16.23 -10.80
C GLY A 326 -24.21 15.38 -11.84
N GLY A 327 -25.12 14.48 -11.42
CA GLY A 327 -26.01 13.76 -12.34
C GLY A 327 -25.35 12.64 -13.17
N GLY A 328 -24.17 12.16 -12.74
CA GLY A 328 -23.34 11.23 -13.51
C GLY A 328 -23.80 9.76 -13.57
N SER A 329 -24.96 9.42 -13.02
CA SER A 329 -25.46 8.03 -13.02
C SER A 329 -26.17 7.69 -14.34
N ASN A 330 -25.74 6.61 -14.98
CA ASN A 330 -26.34 6.01 -16.17
C ASN A 330 -27.28 4.84 -15.85
N PHE A 331 -27.01 4.14 -14.75
CA PHE A 331 -27.74 2.95 -14.33
C PHE A 331 -28.22 3.10 -12.90
N LEU A 332 -29.39 2.55 -12.58
CA LEU A 332 -30.01 2.67 -11.25
C LEU A 332 -30.19 4.13 -10.83
N ARG A 333 -30.59 5.01 -11.76
CA ARG A 333 -30.70 6.46 -11.53
C ARG A 333 -31.98 6.83 -10.79
N ARG A 334 -33.04 6.04 -10.94
CA ARG A 334 -34.33 6.21 -10.27
C ARG A 334 -34.66 4.96 -9.46
N GLU A 335 -35.56 5.10 -8.50
CA GLU A 335 -35.92 3.98 -7.62
C GLU A 335 -36.46 2.76 -8.37
N ASN A 336 -37.14 2.96 -9.50
CA ASN A 336 -37.70 1.87 -10.30
C ASN A 336 -36.78 1.34 -11.40
N ASP A 337 -35.56 1.88 -11.52
CA ASP A 337 -34.60 1.39 -12.49
C ASP A 337 -34.05 0.04 -12.02
N GLU A 338 -34.04 -0.92 -12.94
CA GLU A 338 -33.43 -2.24 -12.72
C GLU A 338 -32.21 -2.41 -13.62
N PHE A 339 -31.19 -3.11 -13.11
CA PHE A 339 -30.01 -3.47 -13.88
C PHE A 339 -29.77 -4.98 -13.78
N LYS A 340 -29.80 -5.68 -14.92
CA LYS A 340 -29.43 -7.10 -14.99
C LYS A 340 -27.93 -7.22 -15.22
N VAL A 341 -27.24 -7.85 -14.27
CA VAL A 341 -25.80 -8.11 -14.36
C VAL A 341 -25.55 -9.19 -15.42
N PRO A 342 -24.76 -8.91 -16.47
CA PRO A 342 -24.43 -9.90 -17.47
C PRO A 342 -23.70 -11.12 -16.86
N GLU A 343 -23.77 -12.25 -17.55
CA GLU A 343 -22.94 -13.41 -17.20
C GLU A 343 -21.45 -13.02 -17.26
N ASP A 344 -20.64 -13.61 -16.38
CA ASP A 344 -19.20 -13.32 -16.25
C ASP A 344 -18.86 -11.84 -15.92
N HIS A 345 -19.83 -11.06 -15.43
CA HIS A 345 -19.64 -9.67 -14.99
C HIS A 345 -20.09 -9.46 -13.55
N TYR A 346 -19.59 -8.38 -12.94
CA TYR A 346 -19.87 -8.00 -11.56
C TYR A 346 -20.30 -6.54 -11.52
N PHE A 347 -21.31 -6.23 -10.71
CA PHE A 347 -21.70 -4.84 -10.46
C PHE A 347 -20.96 -4.31 -9.23
N MET A 348 -20.11 -3.31 -9.45
CA MET A 348 -19.19 -2.78 -8.45
C MET A 348 -19.71 -1.48 -7.88
N LEU A 349 -19.84 -1.37 -6.55
CA LEU A 349 -20.25 -0.13 -5.87
C LEU A 349 -19.20 0.30 -4.85
N GLY A 350 -19.00 1.60 -4.70
CA GLY A 350 -18.17 2.14 -3.62
C GLY A 350 -19.00 2.36 -2.36
N ASP A 351 -18.45 2.03 -1.21
CA ASP A 351 -19.12 2.18 0.08
C ASP A 351 -19.45 3.66 0.38
N ASN A 352 -18.68 4.60 -0.18
CA ASN A 352 -19.02 6.02 -0.17
C ASN A 352 -19.95 6.36 -1.33
N THR A 353 -21.19 5.87 -1.28
CA THR A 353 -22.09 5.84 -2.45
C THR A 353 -22.29 7.21 -3.12
N ARG A 354 -22.38 8.29 -2.36
CA ARG A 354 -22.54 9.67 -2.88
C ARG A 354 -21.28 10.20 -3.55
N PHE A 355 -20.11 9.67 -3.24
CA PHE A 355 -18.82 10.19 -3.74
C PHE A 355 -18.01 9.09 -4.43
N SER A 356 -18.71 8.16 -5.04
CA SER A 356 -18.14 7.04 -5.77
C SER A 356 -18.61 7.08 -7.23
N ALA A 357 -17.68 7.33 -8.14
CA ALA A 357 -17.83 6.89 -9.52
C ALA A 357 -17.61 5.36 -9.53
N ASP A 358 -18.62 4.61 -9.95
CA ASP A 358 -18.66 3.15 -9.93
C ASP A 358 -19.59 2.59 -11.03
N SER A 359 -20.05 1.33 -10.93
CA SER A 359 -20.85 0.68 -11.98
C SER A 359 -22.16 1.40 -12.30
N ARG A 360 -22.63 2.32 -11.46
CA ARG A 360 -23.76 3.22 -11.82
C ARG A 360 -23.41 4.17 -12.98
N VAL A 361 -22.13 4.46 -13.19
CA VAL A 361 -21.65 5.34 -14.27
C VAL A 361 -21.32 4.54 -15.54
N TRP A 362 -20.55 3.46 -15.41
CA TRP A 362 -19.99 2.72 -16.57
C TRP A 362 -20.50 1.29 -16.73
N GLY A 363 -21.41 0.82 -15.87
CA GLY A 363 -21.99 -0.52 -15.97
C GLY A 363 -21.15 -1.61 -15.31
N ALA A 364 -21.47 -2.87 -15.63
CA ALA A 364 -20.86 -4.03 -15.01
C ALA A 364 -19.40 -4.25 -15.45
N VAL A 365 -18.59 -4.78 -14.54
CA VAL A 365 -17.15 -5.03 -14.72
C VAL A 365 -16.92 -6.49 -15.10
N PRO A 366 -16.23 -6.81 -16.21
CA PRO A 366 -15.93 -8.18 -16.60
C PRO A 366 -15.06 -8.92 -15.58
N ARG A 367 -15.21 -10.25 -15.45
CA ARG A 367 -14.38 -11.09 -14.57
C ARG A 367 -12.89 -10.99 -14.85
N ARG A 368 -12.51 -10.82 -16.12
CA ARG A 368 -11.11 -10.67 -16.56
C ARG A 368 -10.44 -9.40 -16.04
N ASN A 369 -11.22 -8.37 -15.70
CA ASN A 369 -10.71 -7.13 -15.14
C ASN A 369 -10.38 -7.25 -13.65
N LEU A 370 -10.85 -8.30 -12.96
CA LEU A 370 -10.59 -8.49 -11.53
C LEU A 370 -9.14 -8.89 -11.29
N ILE A 371 -8.47 -8.19 -10.38
CA ILE A 371 -7.05 -8.39 -10.06
C ILE A 371 -6.89 -9.20 -8.78
N GLY A 372 -7.63 -8.87 -7.72
CA GLY A 372 -7.52 -9.58 -6.47
C GLY A 372 -8.23 -8.89 -5.31
N ARG A 373 -8.32 -9.62 -4.20
CA ARG A 373 -8.92 -9.12 -2.96
C ARG A 373 -7.88 -8.40 -2.10
N PRO A 374 -8.13 -7.18 -1.64
CA PRO A 374 -7.29 -6.55 -0.63
C PRO A 374 -7.40 -7.33 0.68
N ALA A 375 -6.25 -7.75 1.22
CA ALA A 375 -6.19 -8.61 2.39
C ALA A 375 -5.89 -7.82 3.67
N ILE A 376 -4.88 -6.94 3.61
CA ILE A 376 -4.34 -6.24 4.78
C ILE A 376 -4.13 -4.76 4.44
N VAL A 377 -4.60 -3.88 5.33
CA VAL A 377 -4.09 -2.50 5.43
C VAL A 377 -2.82 -2.53 6.26
N PHE A 378 -1.68 -2.32 5.61
CA PHE A 378 -0.38 -2.40 6.30
C PHE A 378 0.13 -1.03 6.77
N TRP A 379 -0.41 0.06 6.20
CA TRP A 379 -0.01 1.42 6.54
C TRP A 379 -1.12 2.43 6.15
N PRO A 380 -1.37 3.49 6.93
CA PRO A 380 -0.77 3.85 8.21
C PRO A 380 -1.19 2.96 9.38
N PHE A 381 -0.54 3.13 10.55
CA PHE A 381 -0.94 2.49 11.81
C PHE A 381 -2.19 3.17 12.39
N SER A 382 -3.33 3.00 11.73
CA SER A 382 -4.63 3.54 12.12
C SER A 382 -5.55 2.45 12.69
N ARG A 383 -6.79 2.81 13.04
CA ARG A 383 -7.85 1.86 13.43
C ARG A 383 -8.01 0.73 12.40
N ARG A 384 -7.81 1.04 11.12
CA ARG A 384 -7.95 0.12 9.97
C ARG A 384 -6.76 -0.80 9.76
N TRP A 385 -5.64 -0.62 10.48
CA TRP A 385 -4.49 -1.51 10.39
C TRP A 385 -4.90 -2.97 10.65
N GLY A 386 -4.38 -3.88 9.83
CA GLY A 386 -4.73 -5.30 9.84
C GLY A 386 -5.68 -5.69 8.71
N THR A 387 -6.56 -6.66 8.95
CA THR A 387 -7.42 -7.23 7.89
C THR A 387 -8.43 -6.22 7.36
N VAL A 388 -8.59 -6.20 6.03
CA VAL A 388 -9.51 -5.29 5.35
C VAL A 388 -10.96 -5.60 5.70
N ASP A 389 -11.79 -4.56 5.78
CA ASP A 389 -13.25 -4.66 5.97
C ASP A 389 -13.70 -5.26 7.33
N ARG A 390 -12.79 -5.43 8.30
CA ARG A 390 -13.07 -6.06 9.61
C ARG A 390 -13.83 -5.20 10.62
N LEU A 391 -13.81 -3.89 10.45
CA LEU A 391 -14.27 -2.95 11.48
C LEU A 391 -15.77 -2.66 11.38
N ASP A 392 -16.39 -2.57 12.54
CA ASP A 392 -17.73 -2.00 12.70
C ASP A 392 -17.71 -0.47 12.54
N PRO A 393 -18.86 0.13 12.15
CA PRO A 393 -19.04 1.57 12.17
C PRO A 393 -18.71 2.16 13.53
N ILE A 394 -18.11 3.35 13.55
CA ILE A 394 -18.03 4.13 14.78
C ILE A 394 -19.45 4.54 15.17
N ASP A 395 -19.73 4.52 16.48
CA ASP A 395 -21.03 4.91 17.03
C ASP A 395 -21.22 6.42 17.03
N ALA A 396 -21.28 7.00 15.83
CA ALA A 396 -21.54 8.39 15.57
C ALA A 396 -22.51 8.48 14.38
N PRO A 397 -23.56 9.31 14.42
CA PRO A 397 -24.46 9.47 13.28
C PRO A 397 -23.69 9.92 12.03
N THR A 398 -24.03 9.37 10.86
CA THR A 398 -23.37 9.73 9.61
C THR A 398 -23.55 11.23 9.30
N GLY A 399 -24.73 11.78 9.59
CA GLY A 399 -25.06 13.19 9.39
C GLY A 399 -25.25 13.57 7.92
N GLU A 400 -25.27 14.88 7.66
CA GLU A 400 -25.43 15.42 6.31
C GLU A 400 -24.12 15.37 5.50
N ALA A 401 -24.28 15.23 4.18
CA ALA A 401 -23.17 15.26 3.24
C ALA A 401 -22.58 16.68 3.13
N GLY A 402 -21.26 16.80 3.28
CA GLY A 402 -20.51 18.01 2.92
C GLY A 402 -20.05 18.00 1.45
N ARG A 403 -19.15 18.91 1.06
CA ARG A 403 -18.51 18.87 -0.26
C ARG A 403 -17.63 17.61 -0.37
N ARG A 404 -18.11 16.61 -1.10
CA ARG A 404 -17.39 15.36 -1.44
C ARG A 404 -17.04 14.42 -0.27
N THR A 405 -17.63 14.62 0.91
CA THR A 405 -17.35 13.81 2.12
C THR A 405 -18.47 13.92 3.15
N PHE A 406 -18.48 13.05 4.16
CA PHE A 406 -19.32 13.18 5.35
C PHE A 406 -18.46 13.57 6.54
N LYS A 407 -18.95 14.46 7.41
CA LYS A 407 -18.19 14.92 8.59
C LYS A 407 -17.79 13.76 9.51
N SER A 408 -18.64 12.76 9.62
CA SER A 408 -18.38 11.56 10.44
C SER A 408 -17.30 10.63 9.86
N MET A 409 -16.96 10.73 8.58
CA MET A 409 -15.88 9.92 7.99
C MET A 409 -14.51 10.31 8.56
N TYR A 410 -14.32 11.55 8.99
CA TYR A 410 -13.08 12.01 9.62
C TYR A 410 -12.82 11.38 11.00
N LEU A 411 -13.81 10.68 11.55
CA LEU A 411 -13.71 10.03 12.86
C LEU A 411 -13.07 8.64 12.78
N GLN A 412 -13.00 8.07 11.58
CA GLN A 412 -12.60 6.70 11.27
C GLN A 412 -11.10 6.59 11.04
#